data_AF-A0A2S6U1M4-F1
#
_entry.id   AF-A0A2S6U1M4-F1
#
_cell.length_a   1.000
_cell.length_b   1.000
_cell.length_c   1.000
_cell.angle_alpha   90.00
_cell.angle_beta   90.00
_cell.angle_gamma   90.00
#
_symmetry.space_group_name_H-M   'P 1'
#
loop_
_entity.id
_entity.type
_entity.pdbx_description
1 polymer ?
#
loop_
_entity_poly.entity_id
_entity_poly.type
_entity_poly.pdbx_seq_one_letter_code
_entity_poly.pdbx_strand_id
1 'polypeptide(L)'
;MNFPTFSTRLLHLLDPERAHGVALWALGHGLGPRPAGADDPALATRLWGLDFPNPIGLAAGFDKDAAAYRGALRLGFGFAEIGTVTPRPQPGNPRPRVFRLTEDAAVINRNGFNSRGLDVAA
;
A
#
# COMPACT_ATOMS: atom_id res chain seq x y z
N MET A 1 -22.18 -1.66 11.73
CA MET A 1 -20.81 -1.09 11.84
C MET A 1 -20.01 -1.64 10.68
N ASN A 2 -19.63 -0.81 9.70
CA ASN A 2 -18.96 -1.31 8.49
C ASN A 2 -17.56 -1.83 8.85
N PHE A 3 -17.23 -3.05 8.43
CA PHE A 3 -15.95 -3.71 8.68
C PHE A 3 -14.70 -2.87 8.35
N PRO A 4 -14.67 -2.05 7.27
CA PRO A 4 -13.55 -1.16 6.98
C PRO A 4 -13.31 -0.10 8.07
N THR A 5 -14.38 0.37 8.71
CA THR A 5 -14.31 1.41 9.75
C THR A 5 -13.78 0.85 11.06
N PHE A 6 -14.13 -0.41 11.39
CA PHE A 6 -13.65 -1.06 12.60
C PHE A 6 -12.15 -1.42 12.51
N SER A 7 -11.74 -2.05 11.41
CA SER A 7 -10.33 -2.43 11.18
C SER A 7 -9.40 -1.21 11.18
N THR A 8 -9.80 -0.11 10.52
CA THR A 8 -9.04 1.15 10.51
C THR A 8 -8.88 1.73 11.92
N ARG A 9 -9.94 1.73 12.74
CA ARG A 9 -9.86 2.19 14.14
C ARG A 9 -8.88 1.36 14.96
N LEU A 10 -8.86 0.04 14.81
CA LEU A 10 -7.89 -0.82 15.49
C LEU A 10 -6.46 -0.53 15.05
N LEU A 11 -6.22 -0.33 13.76
CA LEU A 11 -4.89 0.04 13.24
C LEU A 11 -4.40 1.41 13.73
N HIS A 12 -5.32 2.31 14.09
CA HIS A 12 -4.98 3.62 14.66
C HIS A 12 -4.52 3.53 16.13
N LEU A 13 -4.77 2.41 16.81
CA LEU A 13 -4.23 2.16 18.16
C LEU A 13 -2.74 1.76 18.14
N LEU A 14 -2.22 1.36 16.98
CA LEU A 14 -0.82 1.01 16.77
C LEU A 14 -0.04 2.22 16.25
N ASP A 15 1.27 2.25 16.54
CA ASP A 15 2.15 3.21 15.90
C ASP A 15 2.11 3.04 14.36
N PRO A 16 2.28 4.14 13.59
CA PRO A 16 1.97 4.11 12.17
C PRO A 16 2.77 3.09 11.36
N GLU A 17 4.04 2.87 11.71
CA GLU A 17 4.90 1.94 10.98
C GLU A 17 4.54 0.48 11.29
N ARG A 18 4.18 0.14 12.54
CA ARG A 18 3.64 -1.20 12.86
C ARG A 18 2.29 -1.45 12.21
N ALA A 19 1.38 -0.47 12.27
CA ALA A 19 0.08 -0.58 11.62
C ALA A 19 0.20 -0.86 10.11
N HIS A 20 1.13 -0.15 9.45
CA HIS A 20 1.44 -0.37 8.05
C HIS A 20 1.97 -1.79 7.79
N GLY A 21 2.87 -2.30 8.63
CA GLY A 21 3.35 -3.68 8.56
C GLY A 21 2.23 -4.72 8.71
N VAL A 22 1.30 -4.51 9.64
CA VAL A 22 0.11 -5.38 9.81
C VAL A 22 -0.78 -5.34 8.57
N ALA A 23 -1.00 -4.16 7.97
CA ALA A 23 -1.78 -4.03 6.75
C ALA A 23 -1.13 -4.76 5.57
N LEU A 24 0.17 -4.61 5.36
CA LEU A 24 0.92 -5.35 4.33
C LEU A 24 0.83 -6.85 4.54
N TRP A 25 1.03 -7.33 5.78
CA TRP A 25 0.91 -8.74 6.11
C TRP A 25 -0.51 -9.27 5.79
N ALA A 26 -1.56 -8.57 6.22
CA ALA A 26 -2.94 -8.97 5.97
C ALA A 26 -3.26 -9.00 4.46
N LEU A 27 -2.81 -8.00 3.70
CA LEU A 27 -3.00 -7.95 2.25
C LEU A 27 -2.23 -9.05 1.53
N GLY A 28 -0.97 -9.32 1.92
CA GLY A 28 -0.17 -10.43 1.39
C GLY A 28 -0.81 -11.80 1.60
N HIS A 29 -1.59 -11.96 2.69
CA HIS A 29 -2.36 -13.17 2.98
C HIS A 29 -3.80 -13.13 2.45
N GLY A 30 -4.19 -12.08 1.70
CA GLY A 30 -5.51 -11.96 1.09
C GLY A 30 -6.67 -11.67 2.05
N LEU A 31 -6.36 -11.15 3.26
CA LEU A 31 -7.30 -10.80 4.33
C LEU A 31 -7.88 -9.38 4.22
N GLY A 32 -7.72 -8.73 3.06
CA GLY A 32 -8.31 -7.42 2.76
C GLY A 32 -9.78 -7.51 2.32
N PRO A 33 -10.54 -6.41 2.43
CA PRO A 33 -11.87 -6.33 1.83
C PRO A 33 -11.79 -6.53 0.31
N ARG A 34 -12.86 -7.06 -0.28
CA ARG A 34 -12.97 -7.22 -1.73
C ARG A 34 -14.22 -6.49 -2.19
N PRO A 35 -14.10 -5.49 -3.08
CA PRO A 35 -15.28 -4.88 -3.70
C PRO A 35 -16.13 -5.95 -4.37
N ALA A 36 -17.44 -5.77 -4.33
CA ALA A 36 -18.36 -6.60 -5.10
C ALA A 36 -18.53 -6.01 -6.50
N GLY A 37 -18.47 -6.86 -7.52
CA GLY A 37 -18.66 -6.47 -8.92
C GLY A 37 -17.36 -6.15 -9.65
N ALA A 38 -17.48 -6.03 -10.97
CA ALA A 38 -16.42 -5.55 -11.84
C ALA A 38 -16.44 -4.02 -11.92
N ASP A 39 -15.31 -3.41 -12.29
CA ASP A 39 -15.26 -2.00 -12.62
C ASP A 39 -16.19 -1.67 -13.79
N ASP A 40 -16.75 -0.46 -13.79
CA ASP A 40 -17.52 0.05 -14.93
C ASP A 40 -16.60 0.17 -16.16
N PRO A 41 -16.94 -0.42 -17.32
CA PRO A 41 -16.15 -0.30 -18.54
C PRO A 41 -15.80 1.14 -18.95
N ALA A 42 -16.61 2.13 -18.53
CA ALA A 42 -16.34 3.55 -18.77
C ALA A 42 -15.08 4.07 -18.04
N LEU A 43 -14.59 3.37 -17.01
CA LEU A 43 -13.36 3.71 -16.27
C LEU A 43 -12.10 3.14 -16.93
N ALA A 44 -12.23 2.23 -17.89
CA ALA A 44 -11.10 1.60 -18.55
C ALA A 44 -10.17 2.66 -19.18
N THR A 45 -8.89 2.58 -18.86
CA THR A 45 -7.89 3.58 -19.27
C THR A 45 -6.72 2.90 -19.95
N ARG A 46 -6.28 3.43 -21.11
CA ARG A 46 -5.08 2.96 -21.81
C ARG A 46 -3.97 4.00 -21.69
N LEU A 47 -2.83 3.61 -21.13
CA LEU A 47 -1.67 4.49 -20.95
C LEU A 47 -0.37 3.69 -21.13
N TRP A 48 0.62 4.26 -21.82
CA TRP A 48 1.91 3.62 -22.11
C TRP A 48 1.82 2.24 -22.79
N GLY A 49 0.75 2.01 -23.56
CA GLY A 49 0.50 0.72 -24.20
C GLY A 49 -0.03 -0.37 -23.26
N LEU A 50 -0.35 -0.02 -22.01
CA LEU A 50 -0.99 -0.88 -21.02
C LEU A 50 -2.47 -0.52 -20.90
N ASP A 51 -3.29 -1.54 -20.64
CA ASP A 51 -4.72 -1.38 -20.37
C ASP A 51 -4.98 -1.55 -18.86
N PHE A 52 -5.63 -0.56 -18.25
CA PHE A 52 -6.00 -0.54 -16.84
C PHE A 52 -7.53 -0.61 -16.71
N PRO A 53 -8.07 -1.43 -15.78
CA PRO A 53 -9.52 -1.58 -15.62
C PRO A 53 -10.18 -0.31 -15.07
N ASN A 54 -9.43 0.48 -14.29
CA ASN A 54 -9.83 1.77 -13.77
C ASN A 54 -8.57 2.67 -13.57
N PRO A 55 -8.71 4.00 -13.45
CA PRO A 55 -7.57 4.92 -13.37
C PRO A 55 -7.00 5.07 -11.95
N ILE A 56 -7.50 4.34 -10.95
CA ILE A 56 -7.12 4.50 -9.54
C ILE A 56 -6.00 3.51 -9.19
N GLY A 57 -4.84 4.04 -8.81
CA GLY A 57 -3.68 3.24 -8.43
C GLY A 57 -3.27 3.38 -6.97
N LEU A 58 -2.56 2.36 -6.47
CA LEU A 58 -1.85 2.44 -5.20
C LEU A 58 -0.42 2.92 -5.44
N ALA A 59 -0.06 4.06 -4.85
CA ALA A 59 1.25 4.69 -5.03
C ALA A 59 2.40 3.92 -4.37
N ALA A 60 3.61 4.17 -4.87
CA ALA A 60 4.85 3.71 -4.26
C ALA A 60 5.00 4.18 -2.81
N GLY A 61 5.87 3.47 -2.07
CA GLY A 61 6.11 3.67 -0.66
C GLY A 61 5.15 2.89 0.24
N PHE A 62 4.05 2.34 -0.31
CA PHE A 62 3.18 1.41 0.41
C PHE A 62 3.76 -0.02 0.42
N ASP A 63 3.94 -0.64 -0.74
CA ASP A 63 4.52 -1.99 -0.84
C ASP A 63 5.97 -1.94 -1.34
N LYS A 64 6.90 -1.64 -0.44
CA LYS A 64 8.30 -1.37 -0.79
C LYS A 64 9.08 -2.59 -1.28
N ASP A 65 8.63 -3.79 -0.93
CA ASP A 65 9.34 -5.04 -1.16
C ASP A 65 8.47 -6.07 -1.92
N ALA A 66 7.46 -5.60 -2.67
CA ALA A 66 6.55 -6.42 -3.48
C ALA A 66 5.81 -7.56 -2.73
N ALA A 67 5.54 -7.38 -1.45
CA ALA A 67 4.97 -8.40 -0.58
C ALA A 67 3.45 -8.50 -0.63
N ALA A 68 2.76 -7.47 -1.13
CA ALA A 68 1.31 -7.31 -0.96
C ALA A 68 0.58 -6.74 -2.19
N TYR A 69 1.27 -6.42 -3.29
CA TYR A 69 0.65 -5.80 -4.48
C TYR A 69 -0.55 -6.59 -5.03
N ARG A 70 -0.51 -7.93 -5.00
CA ARG A 70 -1.67 -8.76 -5.40
C ARG A 70 -2.87 -8.52 -4.50
N GLY A 71 -2.63 -8.37 -3.19
CA GLY A 71 -3.64 -8.00 -2.22
C GLY A 71 -4.21 -6.62 -2.52
N ALA A 72 -3.37 -5.64 -2.86
CA ALA A 72 -3.79 -4.30 -3.25
C ALA A 72 -4.67 -4.32 -4.51
N LEU A 73 -4.29 -5.04 -5.58
CA LEU A 73 -5.13 -5.17 -6.77
C LEU A 73 -6.49 -5.80 -6.45
N ARG A 74 -6.55 -6.75 -5.51
CA ARG A 74 -7.82 -7.33 -5.03
C ARG A 74 -8.68 -6.39 -4.20
N LEU A 75 -8.13 -5.28 -3.71
CA LEU A 75 -8.91 -4.20 -3.08
C LEU A 75 -9.67 -3.37 -4.13
N GLY A 76 -9.40 -3.54 -5.43
CA GLY A 76 -10.03 -2.79 -6.52
C GLY A 76 -9.14 -1.73 -7.19
N PHE A 77 -7.86 -1.62 -6.81
CA PHE A 77 -6.94 -0.73 -7.52
C PHE A 77 -6.68 -1.26 -8.94
N GLY A 78 -6.74 -0.37 -9.93
CA GLY A 78 -6.42 -0.71 -11.32
C GLY A 78 -4.93 -0.97 -11.56
N PHE A 79 -4.07 -0.44 -10.69
CA PHE A 79 -2.63 -0.73 -10.67
C PHE A 79 -2.03 -0.50 -9.27
N ALA A 80 -0.82 -1.04 -9.04
CA ALA A 80 -0.05 -0.80 -7.84
C ALA A 80 1.42 -0.57 -8.19
N GLU A 81 2.01 0.50 -7.67
CA GLU A 81 3.42 0.82 -7.85
C GLU A 81 4.20 0.31 -6.62
N ILE A 82 5.08 -0.68 -6.84
CA ILE A 82 5.93 -1.23 -5.78
C ILE A 82 7.17 -0.35 -5.55
N GLY A 83 7.81 -0.52 -4.40
CA GLY A 83 9.04 0.20 -4.05
C GLY A 83 8.79 1.45 -3.19
N THR A 84 9.71 2.40 -3.11
CA THR A 84 11.00 2.43 -3.83
C THR A 84 11.95 1.34 -3.35
N VAL A 85 12.43 0.53 -4.29
CA VAL A 85 13.44 -0.52 -4.06
C VAL A 85 14.83 0.07 -4.27
N THR A 86 15.78 -0.26 -3.40
CA THR A 86 17.19 0.10 -3.58
C THR A 86 17.98 -1.12 -4.08
N PRO A 87 19.08 -0.95 -4.84
CA PRO A 87 19.86 -2.09 -5.32
C PRO A 87 20.33 -3.02 -4.19
N ARG A 88 20.76 -2.44 -3.06
CA ARG A 88 21.17 -3.18 -1.85
C ARG A 88 20.16 -2.97 -0.72
N PRO A 89 20.04 -3.91 0.23
CA PRO A 89 19.21 -3.71 1.42
C PRO A 89 19.70 -2.50 2.22
N GLN A 90 18.77 -1.70 2.74
CA GLN A 90 19.08 -0.62 3.67
C GLN A 90 17.94 -0.37 4.66
N PRO A 91 18.27 -0.04 5.93
CA PRO A 91 17.27 0.09 7.00
C PRO A 91 16.47 1.39 6.90
N GLY A 92 16.95 2.39 6.18
CA GLY A 92 16.44 3.77 6.15
C GLY A 92 16.77 4.56 7.42
N ASN A 93 16.06 5.67 7.64
CA ASN A 93 16.32 6.59 8.76
C ASN A 93 15.89 5.98 10.12
N PRO A 94 16.44 6.44 11.26
CA PRO A 94 16.02 5.99 12.59
C PRO A 94 14.52 6.20 12.87
N ARG A 95 13.92 5.33 13.69
CA ARG A 95 12.52 5.44 14.15
C ARG A 95 12.41 6.36 15.38
N PRO A 96 11.26 7.03 15.62
CA PRO A 96 10.06 7.07 14.78
C PRO A 96 10.23 7.97 13.55
N ARG A 97 9.62 7.57 12.44
CA ARG A 97 9.81 8.22 11.11
C ARG A 97 8.54 8.32 10.26
N VAL A 98 7.39 7.91 10.80
CA VAL A 98 6.07 8.06 10.19
C VAL A 98 5.14 8.63 11.25
N PHE A 99 4.43 9.70 10.91
CA PHE A 99 3.56 10.46 11.81
C PHE A 99 2.22 10.71 11.12
N ARG A 100 1.12 10.46 11.83
CA ARG A 100 -0.23 10.75 11.35
C ARG A 100 -0.69 12.09 11.92
N LEU A 101 -1.21 12.96 11.07
CA LEU A 101 -1.91 14.18 11.42
C LEU A 101 -3.39 13.94 11.15
N THR A 102 -4.07 13.31 12.11
CA THR A 102 -5.41 12.73 11.90
C THR A 102 -6.46 13.79 11.57
N GLU A 103 -6.40 14.96 12.22
CA GLU A 103 -7.34 16.07 12.00
C GLU A 103 -7.22 16.64 10.58
N ASP A 104 -6.00 16.64 10.02
CA ASP A 104 -5.70 17.12 8.67
C ASP A 104 -5.84 16.03 7.58
N ALA A 105 -6.22 14.81 7.96
CA ALA A 105 -6.17 13.63 7.10
C ALA A 105 -4.81 13.45 6.39
N ALA A 106 -3.71 13.75 7.08
CA ALA A 106 -2.37 13.81 6.51
C ALA A 106 -1.37 12.85 7.19
N VAL A 107 -0.26 12.59 6.48
CA VAL A 107 0.87 11.78 6.98
C VAL A 107 2.17 12.50 6.64
N ILE A 108 3.06 12.62 7.63
CA ILE A 108 4.44 13.03 7.44
C ILE A 108 5.33 11.80 7.58
N ASN A 109 6.25 11.58 6.64
CA ASN A 109 7.26 10.53 6.77
C ASN A 109 8.65 11.02 6.41
N ARG A 110 9.64 10.42 7.04
CA ARG A 110 11.07 10.60 6.76
C ARG A 110 11.74 9.23 6.68
N ASN A 111 11.17 8.34 5.87
CA ASN A 111 11.56 6.92 5.82
C ASN A 111 13.02 6.69 5.39
N GLY A 112 13.52 7.49 4.46
CA GLY A 112 14.87 7.34 3.92
C GLY A 112 15.07 6.06 3.11
N PHE A 113 14.10 5.72 2.23
CA PHE A 113 14.14 4.54 1.36
C PHE A 113 14.53 3.23 2.07
N ASN A 114 13.89 2.90 3.19
CA ASN A 114 14.05 1.58 3.78
C ASN A 114 13.55 0.50 2.80
N SER A 115 14.42 -0.43 2.42
CA SER A 115 14.14 -1.48 1.42
C SER A 115 14.97 -2.72 1.73
N ARG A 116 14.42 -3.91 1.43
CA ARG A 116 15.11 -5.19 1.57
C ARG A 116 16.05 -5.53 0.42
N GLY A 117 16.21 -4.62 -0.55
CA GLY A 117 17.07 -4.80 -1.71
C GLY A 117 16.33 -5.38 -2.92
N LEU A 118 16.95 -5.24 -4.10
CA LEU A 118 16.36 -5.68 -5.37
C LEU A 118 16.09 -7.18 -5.40
N ASP A 119 17.01 -8.00 -4.88
CA ASP A 119 16.89 -9.46 -4.88
C ASP A 119 15.66 -9.99 -4.14
N VAL A 120 15.08 -9.20 -3.22
CA VAL A 120 13.85 -9.57 -2.51
C VAL A 120 12.60 -9.16 -3.27
N ALA A 121 12.67 -8.09 -4.06
CA ALA A 121 11.52 -7.50 -4.75
C ALA A 121 11.37 -7.97 -6.21
N ALA A 122 12.43 -8.56 -6.79
CA ALA A 122 12.46 -9.12 -8.14
C ALA A 122 11.71 -10.46 -8.21
#